data_AF-C7P891-F1
#
_entry.id   AF-C7P891-F1
#
_cell.length_a   1.000
_cell.length_b   1.000
_cell.length_c   1.000
_cell.angle_alpha   90.00
_cell.angle_beta   90.00
_cell.angle_gamma   90.00
#
_symmetry.space_group_name_H-M   'P 1'
#
loop_
_entity.id
_entity.type
_entity.pdbx_description
1 polymer ?
#
loop_
_entity_poly.entity_id
_entity_poly.type
_entity_poly.pdbx_seq_one_letter_code
_entity_poly.pdbx_strand_id
1 'polypeptide(L)'
;MGETLNELFEILSKDLHFNVTKLNPETYEQSWKVPEGFISIIGLENAKMPVFYYGVTNSYQKDFELKKVVSPKGQKQVFARIYYIFDRRDIIEKEKYVVANAFNGLLLLIKFDKAEFIEKATEMLTKGYEEDEFIKEVLDNVKERNMFDNIEETIRFMANRDYNWLIGRIKYNMGILEYSGQGYYLIPIKTNMQITPGIRVENGKIIIDLENSYLFKNFIVYVDTINNKIIYNKERLCNKNPAILDIMSKIDDNTCPWCGAKLRVVKTRKGEFLGCTNYPNCLYRRFPKK
;
A
#
# COMPACT_ATOMS: atom_id res chain seq x y z
N MET A 1 14.54 -3.48 -12.79
CA MET A 1 14.01 -2.25 -12.13
C MET A 1 12.91 -1.57 -12.94
N GLY A 2 13.07 -1.41 -14.27
CA GLY A 2 11.96 -1.01 -15.16
C GLY A 2 10.93 -2.12 -15.45
N GLU A 3 11.28 -3.39 -15.24
CA GLU A 3 10.44 -4.55 -15.59
C GLU A 3 9.17 -4.71 -14.75
N THR A 4 9.22 -4.46 -13.43
CA THR A 4 8.05 -4.58 -12.54
C THR A 4 6.95 -3.57 -12.88
N LEU A 5 7.36 -2.36 -13.25
CA LEU A 5 6.44 -1.33 -13.74
C LEU A 5 5.88 -1.72 -15.11
N ASN A 6 6.73 -2.20 -16.02
CA ASN A 6 6.31 -2.64 -17.35
C ASN A 6 5.23 -3.72 -17.27
N GLU A 7 5.40 -4.76 -16.45
CA GLU A 7 4.40 -5.82 -16.26
C GLU A 7 3.05 -5.25 -15.80
N LEU A 8 3.04 -4.39 -14.77
CA LEU A 8 1.81 -3.76 -14.30
C LEU A 8 1.14 -2.90 -15.38
N PHE A 9 1.92 -2.03 -16.07
CA PHE A 9 1.41 -1.18 -17.15
C PHE A 9 0.87 -2.03 -18.31
N GLU A 10 1.58 -3.09 -18.70
CA GLU A 10 1.16 -3.99 -19.77
C GLU A 10 -0.15 -4.71 -19.46
N ILE A 11 -0.34 -5.16 -18.21
CA ILE A 11 -1.59 -5.80 -17.80
C ILE A 11 -2.72 -4.77 -17.76
N LEU A 12 -2.51 -3.62 -17.12
CA LEU A 12 -3.55 -2.60 -16.99
C LEU A 12 -3.96 -2.00 -18.34
N SER A 13 -3.02 -1.76 -19.26
CA SER A 13 -3.29 -1.16 -20.57
C SER A 13 -4.11 -2.06 -21.50
N LYS A 14 -4.24 -3.36 -21.18
CA LYS A 14 -5.09 -4.29 -21.94
C LYS A 14 -6.59 -4.12 -21.62
N ASP A 15 -6.92 -3.44 -20.53
CA ASP A 15 -8.31 -3.25 -20.10
C ASP A 15 -8.78 -1.83 -20.45
N LEU A 16 -9.85 -1.74 -21.23
CA LEU A 16 -10.42 -0.49 -21.72
C LEU A 16 -10.85 0.49 -20.62
N HIS A 17 -11.02 0.03 -19.38
CA HIS A 17 -11.41 0.87 -18.25
C HIS A 17 -10.22 1.52 -17.53
N PHE A 18 -9.00 1.17 -17.92
CA PHE A 18 -7.78 1.73 -17.36
C PHE A 18 -7.04 2.49 -18.45
N ASN A 19 -6.78 3.77 -18.19
CA ASN A 19 -5.88 4.54 -19.03
C ASN A 19 -4.60 4.79 -18.23
N VAL A 20 -3.57 4.05 -18.55
CA VAL A 20 -2.35 4.04 -17.77
C VAL A 20 -1.25 4.73 -18.55
N THR A 21 -0.77 5.85 -18.05
CA THR A 21 0.29 6.60 -18.70
C THR A 21 1.62 6.22 -18.06
N LYS A 22 2.46 5.54 -18.84
CA LYS A 22 3.85 5.27 -18.45
C LYS A 22 4.65 6.57 -18.59
N LEU A 23 4.86 7.26 -17.47
CA LEU A 23 5.71 8.46 -17.46
C LEU A 23 7.18 8.02 -17.53
N ASN A 24 7.82 8.28 -18.67
CA ASN A 24 9.25 8.10 -18.90
C ASN A 24 9.88 9.46 -19.27
N PRO A 25 11.22 9.60 -19.25
CA PRO A 25 11.89 10.84 -19.64
C PRO A 25 11.58 11.33 -21.07
N GLU A 26 11.03 10.48 -21.92
CA GLU A 26 10.67 10.78 -23.33
C GLU A 26 9.27 11.39 -23.47
N THR A 27 8.39 11.22 -22.48
CA THR A 27 7.01 11.78 -22.43
C THR A 27 6.94 13.07 -21.58
N TYR A 28 8.10 13.68 -21.33
CA TYR A 28 8.41 14.59 -20.21
C TYR A 28 8.31 16.10 -20.50
N GLU A 29 7.92 16.53 -21.71
CA GLU A 29 7.98 17.94 -22.14
C GLU A 29 6.84 18.83 -21.58
N GLN A 30 6.61 18.84 -20.26
CA GLN A 30 5.80 19.86 -19.60
C GLN A 30 6.50 20.39 -18.35
N SER A 31 6.43 21.70 -18.12
CA SER A 31 7.16 22.48 -17.10
C SER A 31 6.82 22.16 -15.63
N TRP A 32 6.17 21.03 -15.36
CA TRP A 32 5.75 20.56 -14.05
C TRP A 32 6.19 19.10 -13.88
N LYS A 33 7.02 18.82 -12.86
CA LYS A 33 7.42 17.45 -12.52
C LYS A 33 6.23 16.71 -11.90
N VAL A 34 5.56 15.86 -12.67
CA VAL A 34 4.72 14.79 -12.12
C VAL A 34 5.66 13.77 -11.48
N PRO A 35 5.51 13.41 -10.19
CA PRO A 35 6.34 12.37 -9.60
C PRO A 35 6.03 11.02 -10.29
N GLU A 36 6.86 9.98 -10.09
CA GLU A 36 6.71 8.67 -10.75
C GLU A 36 5.35 7.98 -10.47
N GLY A 37 4.74 7.39 -11.51
CA GLY A 37 3.58 6.48 -11.41
C GLY A 37 2.21 7.17 -11.44
N PHE A 38 1.63 7.34 -12.63
CA PHE A 38 0.24 7.80 -12.78
C PHE A 38 -0.65 6.70 -13.36
N ILE A 39 -1.73 6.35 -12.66
CA ILE A 39 -2.71 5.34 -13.09
C ILE A 39 -4.08 6.02 -13.13
N SER A 40 -4.48 6.54 -14.29
CA SER A 40 -5.84 7.02 -14.43
C SER A 40 -6.80 5.84 -14.61
N ILE A 41 -7.90 5.83 -13.85
CA ILE A 41 -8.91 4.79 -13.98
C ILE A 41 -10.16 5.44 -14.58
N ILE A 42 -10.51 5.06 -15.80
CA ILE A 42 -11.68 5.62 -16.48
C ILE A 42 -12.90 4.84 -15.99
N GLY A 43 -13.76 5.51 -15.21
CA GLY A 43 -14.85 4.87 -14.47
C GLY A 43 -15.79 4.00 -15.31
N LEU A 44 -16.03 2.79 -14.80
CA LEU A 44 -17.09 1.86 -15.14
C LEU A 44 -18.35 2.26 -14.37
N GLU A 45 -19.35 2.89 -14.96
CA GLU A 45 -20.50 2.10 -15.42
C GLU A 45 -21.31 2.82 -16.50
N ASN A 46 -21.02 4.09 -16.82
CA ASN A 46 -21.83 4.91 -17.75
C ASN A 46 -21.10 6.17 -18.26
N ALA A 47 -19.77 6.16 -18.36
CA ALA A 47 -18.98 7.27 -18.92
C ALA A 47 -19.26 8.67 -18.29
N LYS A 48 -19.62 8.74 -17.01
CA LYS A 48 -20.03 10.02 -16.39
C LYS A 48 -18.98 10.75 -15.55
N MET A 49 -17.76 10.23 -15.36
CA MET A 49 -16.55 11.00 -15.04
C MET A 49 -15.34 10.06 -14.86
N PRO A 50 -14.16 10.35 -15.44
CA PRO A 50 -12.93 9.63 -15.13
C PRO A 50 -12.53 9.83 -13.67
N VAL A 51 -12.01 8.78 -13.03
CA VAL A 51 -11.53 8.82 -11.64
C VAL A 51 -10.01 8.73 -11.65
N PHE A 52 -9.37 9.82 -11.26
CA PHE A 52 -7.92 9.90 -11.33
C PHE A 52 -7.33 9.44 -10.00
N TYR A 53 -6.59 8.34 -10.03
CA TYR A 53 -5.79 7.91 -8.91
C TYR A 53 -4.31 8.10 -9.23
N TYR A 54 -3.55 8.47 -8.23
CA TYR A 54 -2.10 8.49 -8.35
C TYR A 54 -1.55 7.22 -7.70
N GLY A 55 -0.82 6.40 -8.46
CA GLY A 55 -0.30 5.12 -7.99
C GLY A 55 1.16 5.29 -7.58
N VAL A 56 1.46 5.21 -6.28
CA VAL A 56 2.83 5.35 -5.82
C VAL A 56 3.60 4.06 -6.09
N THR A 57 4.27 4.00 -7.23
CA THR A 57 5.05 2.84 -7.62
C THR A 57 6.44 2.89 -7.00
N ASN A 58 6.91 1.78 -6.43
CA ASN A 58 8.29 1.57 -5.96
C ASN A 58 8.81 2.57 -4.92
N SER A 59 7.94 3.29 -4.20
CA SER A 59 8.35 4.19 -3.12
C SER A 59 8.29 3.53 -1.74
N TYR A 60 8.47 2.21 -1.70
CA TYR A 60 8.48 1.43 -0.47
C TYR A 60 9.70 0.52 -0.39
N GLN A 61 10.13 0.28 0.85
CA GLN A 61 11.04 -0.80 1.22
C GLN A 61 10.20 -2.01 1.63
N LYS A 62 10.62 -3.22 1.22
CA LYS A 62 10.10 -4.46 1.81
C LYS A 62 10.92 -4.81 3.03
N ASP A 63 10.26 -5.22 4.10
CA ASP A 63 10.90 -5.72 5.30
C ASP A 63 10.30 -7.07 5.66
N PHE A 64 11.13 -7.99 6.16
CA PHE A 64 10.73 -9.34 6.51
C PHE A 64 11.12 -9.64 7.95
N GLU A 65 10.23 -10.31 8.68
CA GLU A 65 10.40 -10.62 10.09
C GLU A 65 9.98 -12.06 10.38
N LEU A 66 10.74 -12.76 11.23
CA LEU A 66 10.31 -14.00 11.86
C LEU A 66 9.69 -13.69 13.22
N LYS A 67 8.35 -13.72 13.30
CA LYS A 67 7.63 -13.57 14.58
C LYS A 67 7.70 -14.85 15.39
N LYS A 68 8.25 -14.74 16.59
CA LYS A 68 8.29 -15.81 17.60
C LYS A 68 7.10 -15.65 18.55
N VAL A 69 6.24 -16.66 18.63
CA VAL A 69 5.00 -16.62 19.42
C VAL A 69 4.93 -17.85 20.32
N VAL A 70 4.52 -17.66 21.57
CA VAL A 70 4.15 -18.75 22.47
C VAL A 70 2.63 -18.73 22.62
N SER A 71 1.97 -19.80 22.19
CA SER A 71 0.52 -19.92 22.33
C SER A 71 0.10 -19.99 23.80
N PRO A 72 -1.19 -19.75 24.13
CA PRO A 72 -1.70 -19.91 25.50
C PRO A 72 -1.48 -21.30 26.10
N LYS A 73 -1.28 -22.33 25.27
CA LYS A 73 -0.96 -23.70 25.68
C LYS A 73 0.55 -23.96 25.83
N GLY A 74 1.39 -22.93 25.78
CA GLY A 74 2.84 -23.02 25.89
C GLY A 74 3.56 -23.47 24.61
N GLN A 75 2.84 -23.74 23.51
CA GLN A 75 3.48 -24.18 22.25
C GLN A 75 4.17 -23.02 21.56
N LYS A 76 5.46 -23.18 21.25
CA LYS A 76 6.28 -22.25 20.48
C LYS A 76 5.93 -22.32 18.99
N GLN A 77 5.87 -21.17 18.33
CA GLN A 77 5.53 -21.03 16.92
C GLN A 77 6.39 -19.93 16.31
N VAL A 78 6.80 -20.13 15.06
CA VAL A 78 7.53 -19.15 14.26
C VAL A 78 6.73 -18.89 12.98
N PHE A 79 6.66 -17.62 12.62
CA PHE A 79 5.93 -17.14 11.47
C PHE A 79 6.74 -16.13 10.66
N ALA A 80 6.89 -16.37 9.36
CA ALA A 80 7.41 -15.38 8.43
C ALA A 80 6.34 -14.32 8.12
N ARG A 81 6.72 -13.05 8.22
CA ARG A 81 5.88 -11.89 7.92
C ARG A 81 6.63 -10.92 7.02
N ILE A 82 5.85 -10.20 6.22
CA ILE A 82 6.34 -9.20 5.28
C ILE A 82 5.62 -7.88 5.57
N TYR A 83 6.35 -6.79 5.40
CA TYR A 83 5.86 -5.42 5.53
C TYR A 83 6.27 -4.59 4.32
N TYR A 84 5.40 -3.67 3.91
CA TYR A 84 5.74 -2.64 2.94
C TYR A 84 5.79 -1.29 3.63
N ILE A 85 6.96 -0.66 3.61
CA ILE A 85 7.27 0.54 4.38
C ILE A 85 7.49 1.71 3.43
N PHE A 86 6.63 2.70 3.50
CA PHE A 86 6.69 3.93 2.71
C PHE A 86 7.20 5.09 3.57
N ASP A 87 7.95 6.00 2.97
CA ASP A 87 8.32 7.26 3.63
C ASP A 87 7.12 8.21 3.66
N ARG A 88 6.72 8.66 4.86
CA ARG A 88 5.54 9.51 5.02
C ARG A 88 5.71 10.88 4.37
N ARG A 89 6.93 11.44 4.32
CA ARG A 89 7.16 12.76 3.73
C ARG A 89 6.99 12.71 2.21
N ASP A 90 7.57 11.70 1.57
CA ASP A 90 7.37 11.42 0.14
C ASP A 90 5.88 11.27 -0.21
N ILE A 91 5.16 10.48 0.59
CA ILE A 91 3.72 10.32 0.44
C ILE A 91 2.96 11.63 0.61
N ILE A 92 3.31 12.47 1.58
CA ILE A 92 2.69 13.80 1.76
C ILE A 92 2.93 14.69 0.55
N GLU A 93 4.13 14.70 -0.06
CA GLU A 93 4.38 15.46 -1.28
C GLU A 93 3.51 14.97 -2.45
N LYS A 94 3.34 13.65 -2.59
CA LYS A 94 2.46 13.05 -3.59
C LYS A 94 0.98 13.36 -3.33
N GLU A 95 0.54 13.39 -2.07
CA GLU A 95 -0.81 13.84 -1.71
C GLU A 95 -1.06 15.30 -2.11
N LYS A 96 -0.07 16.20 -1.94
CA LYS A 96 -0.20 17.59 -2.42
C LYS A 96 -0.40 17.67 -3.92
N TYR A 97 0.31 16.82 -4.67
CA TYR A 97 0.17 16.73 -6.12
C TYR A 97 -1.23 16.23 -6.52
N VAL A 98 -1.74 15.19 -5.85
CA VAL A 98 -3.12 14.69 -6.02
C VAL A 98 -4.14 15.80 -5.81
N VAL A 99 -4.02 16.57 -4.72
CA VAL A 99 -4.93 17.68 -4.40
C VAL A 99 -4.82 18.81 -5.43
N ALA A 100 -3.60 19.20 -5.80
CA ALA A 100 -3.37 20.30 -6.75
C ALA A 100 -3.95 20.03 -8.14
N ASN A 101 -4.01 18.76 -8.55
CA ASN A 101 -4.53 18.33 -9.85
C ASN A 101 -5.96 17.78 -9.78
N ALA A 102 -6.65 17.96 -8.64
CA ALA A 102 -8.02 17.51 -8.43
C ALA A 102 -8.24 15.99 -8.66
N PHE A 103 -7.22 15.17 -8.38
CA PHE A 103 -7.34 13.72 -8.41
C PHE A 103 -8.17 13.20 -7.24
N ASN A 104 -8.79 12.04 -7.41
CA ASN A 104 -9.72 11.47 -6.44
C ASN A 104 -9.03 10.90 -5.20
N GLY A 105 -7.79 10.43 -5.35
CA GLY A 105 -7.00 9.94 -4.21
C GLY A 105 -5.64 9.38 -4.60
N LEU A 106 -4.88 9.03 -3.57
CA LEU A 106 -3.57 8.38 -3.68
C LEU A 106 -3.73 6.89 -3.36
N LEU A 107 -3.21 6.03 -4.25
CA LEU A 107 -3.16 4.58 -4.07
C LEU A 107 -1.72 4.16 -3.75
N LEU A 108 -1.55 3.50 -2.62
CA LEU A 108 -0.34 2.76 -2.30
C LEU A 108 -0.34 1.47 -3.10
N LEU A 109 0.69 1.31 -3.93
CA LEU A 109 0.89 0.10 -4.73
C LEU A 109 1.87 -0.81 -4.00
N ILE A 110 1.48 -2.07 -3.78
CA ILE A 110 2.39 -3.12 -3.31
C ILE A 110 2.32 -4.32 -4.26
N LYS A 111 3.44 -5.03 -4.43
CA LYS A 111 3.49 -6.30 -5.17
C LYS A 111 3.80 -7.43 -4.21
N PHE A 112 2.90 -8.42 -4.12
CA PHE A 112 3.13 -9.64 -3.36
C PHE A 112 3.35 -10.82 -4.31
N ASP A 113 4.52 -11.43 -4.20
CA ASP A 113 4.97 -12.53 -5.05
C ASP A 113 5.30 -13.75 -4.18
N LYS A 114 4.85 -14.94 -4.61
CA LYS A 114 5.06 -16.17 -3.85
C LYS A 114 6.52 -16.60 -3.84
N ALA A 115 7.20 -16.52 -4.99
CA ALA A 115 8.57 -16.98 -5.11
C ALA A 115 9.50 -16.13 -4.23
N GLU A 116 9.36 -14.81 -4.31
CA GLU A 116 10.11 -13.86 -3.47
C GLU A 116 9.85 -14.11 -1.98
N PHE A 117 8.58 -14.29 -1.57
CA PHE A 117 8.27 -14.55 -0.17
C PHE A 117 8.88 -15.87 0.32
N ILE A 118 8.75 -16.95 -0.46
CA ILE A 118 9.29 -18.27 -0.08
C ILE A 118 10.81 -18.21 0.01
N GLU A 119 11.47 -17.57 -0.95
CA GLU A 119 12.92 -17.40 -0.96
C GLU A 119 13.40 -16.67 0.30
N LYS A 120 12.83 -15.49 0.58
CA LYS A 120 13.21 -14.69 1.76
C LYS A 120 12.87 -15.38 3.08
N ALA A 121 11.70 -16.00 3.18
CA ALA A 121 11.32 -16.74 4.38
C ALA A 121 12.24 -17.95 4.61
N THR A 122 12.62 -18.66 3.54
CA THR A 122 13.57 -19.79 3.61
C THR A 122 14.93 -19.32 4.08
N GLU A 123 15.48 -18.26 3.48
CA GLU A 123 16.77 -17.66 3.87
C GLU A 123 16.79 -17.31 5.37
N MET A 124 15.74 -16.63 5.86
CA MET A 124 15.64 -16.23 7.26
C MET A 124 15.48 -17.43 8.21
N LEU A 125 14.69 -18.43 7.83
CA LEU A 125 14.47 -19.63 8.65
C LEU A 125 15.72 -20.49 8.71
N THR A 126 16.47 -20.63 7.62
CA THR A 126 17.77 -21.32 7.60
C THR A 126 18.75 -20.64 8.55
N LYS A 127 18.91 -19.32 8.43
CA LYS A 127 19.75 -18.54 9.35
C LYS A 127 19.28 -18.67 10.80
N GLY A 128 17.97 -18.59 11.02
CA GLY A 128 17.37 -18.77 12.35
C GLY A 128 17.60 -20.17 12.94
N TYR A 129 17.63 -21.21 12.12
CA TYR A 129 17.94 -22.57 12.56
C TYR A 129 19.38 -22.71 13.10
N GLU A 130 20.32 -22.00 12.47
CA GLU A 130 21.73 -22.00 12.86
C GLU A 130 22.02 -21.12 14.09
N GLU A 131 21.30 -20.00 14.23
CA GLU A 131 21.65 -18.94 15.19
C GLU A 131 20.69 -18.79 16.38
N ASP A 132 19.45 -19.30 16.31
CA ASP A 132 18.40 -19.04 17.31
C ASP A 132 17.73 -20.34 17.81
N GLU A 133 18.02 -20.69 19.07
CA GLU A 133 17.49 -21.90 19.74
C GLU A 133 15.95 -21.97 19.75
N PHE A 134 15.24 -20.83 19.79
CA PHE A 134 13.78 -20.85 19.71
C PHE A 134 13.30 -21.32 18.34
N ILE A 135 13.94 -20.84 17.27
CA ILE A 135 13.60 -21.19 15.89
C ILE A 135 13.98 -22.63 15.61
N LYS A 136 15.16 -23.04 16.06
CA LYS A 136 15.66 -24.42 15.98
C LYS A 136 14.68 -25.42 16.60
N GLU A 137 14.28 -25.20 17.85
CA GLU A 137 13.31 -26.05 18.55
C GLU A 137 11.97 -26.14 17.80
N VAL A 138 11.47 -25.01 17.27
CA VAL A 138 10.21 -25.02 16.50
C VAL A 138 10.37 -25.82 15.21
N LEU A 139 11.47 -25.66 14.48
CA LEU A 139 11.70 -26.38 13.24
C LEU A 139 11.89 -27.89 13.47
N ASP A 140 12.67 -28.29 14.48
CA ASP A 140 12.85 -29.71 14.81
C ASP A 140 11.51 -30.37 15.20
N ASN A 141 10.68 -29.68 15.99
CA ASN A 141 9.33 -30.16 16.32
C ASN A 141 8.42 -30.31 15.09
N VAL A 142 8.49 -29.38 14.12
CA VAL A 142 7.72 -29.47 12.88
C VAL A 142 8.24 -30.61 12.00
N LYS A 143 9.57 -30.80 11.93
CA LYS A 143 10.21 -31.90 11.22
C LYS A 143 9.71 -33.25 11.73
N GLU A 144 9.79 -33.47 13.04
CA GLU A 144 9.35 -34.72 13.68
C GLU A 144 7.84 -34.96 13.48
N ARG A 145 7.01 -33.94 13.73
CA ARG A 145 5.55 -34.06 13.61
C ARG A 145 5.07 -34.42 12.19
N ASN A 146 5.78 -33.95 11.16
CA ASN A 146 5.42 -34.19 9.77
C ASN A 146 6.27 -35.30 9.12
N MET A 147 7.18 -35.93 9.87
CA MET A 147 8.07 -37.00 9.39
C MET A 147 8.92 -36.58 8.19
N PHE A 148 9.41 -35.35 8.17
CA PHE A 148 10.29 -34.86 7.10
C PHE A 148 11.70 -35.44 7.24
N ASP A 149 12.32 -35.79 6.11
CA ASP A 149 13.64 -36.43 6.09
C ASP A 149 14.75 -35.45 6.52
N ASN A 150 14.62 -34.19 6.11
CA ASN A 150 15.63 -33.16 6.34
C ASN A 150 15.03 -31.80 6.76
N ILE A 151 15.91 -30.93 7.24
CA ILE A 151 15.52 -29.62 7.75
C ILE A 151 15.13 -28.65 6.63
N GLU A 152 15.74 -28.78 5.44
CA GLU A 152 15.44 -27.92 4.29
C GLU A 152 13.99 -28.09 3.82
N GLU A 153 13.49 -29.32 3.79
CA GLU A 153 12.09 -29.63 3.51
C GLU A 153 11.15 -28.99 4.53
N THR A 154 11.51 -29.08 5.82
CA THR A 154 10.75 -28.47 6.92
C THR A 154 10.68 -26.95 6.79
N ILE A 155 11.81 -26.31 6.48
CA ILE A 155 11.90 -24.86 6.28
C ILE A 155 11.04 -24.43 5.08
N ARG A 156 11.18 -25.13 3.95
CA ARG A 156 10.39 -24.84 2.74
C ARG A 156 8.90 -25.05 2.97
N PHE A 157 8.52 -26.09 3.74
CA PHE A 157 7.14 -26.32 4.14
C PHE A 157 6.61 -25.17 4.99
N MET A 158 7.35 -24.70 5.99
CA MET A 158 6.94 -23.57 6.83
C MET A 158 6.80 -22.27 6.05
N ALA A 159 7.75 -21.97 5.15
CA ALA A 159 7.66 -20.81 4.27
C ALA A 159 6.39 -20.85 3.39
N ASN A 160 6.09 -22.01 2.80
CA ASN A 160 4.85 -22.20 2.01
C ASN A 160 3.59 -22.09 2.86
N ARG A 161 3.58 -22.70 4.05
CA ARG A 161 2.45 -22.63 4.99
C ARG A 161 2.11 -21.19 5.33
N ASP A 162 3.11 -20.38 5.67
CA ASP A 162 2.92 -18.99 6.08
C ASP A 162 2.45 -18.11 4.92
N TYR A 163 3.04 -18.30 3.74
CA TYR A 163 2.56 -17.67 2.50
C TYR A 163 1.07 -17.98 2.26
N ASN A 164 0.72 -19.27 2.29
CA ASN A 164 -0.65 -19.74 2.02
C ASN A 164 -1.64 -19.20 3.05
N TRP A 165 -1.23 -19.08 4.31
CA TRP A 165 -2.05 -18.49 5.36
C TRP A 165 -2.31 -17.00 5.11
N LEU A 166 -1.25 -16.22 4.83
CA LEU A 166 -1.37 -14.78 4.54
C LEU A 166 -2.28 -14.54 3.33
N ILE A 167 -2.00 -15.23 2.23
CA ILE A 167 -2.74 -15.01 0.99
C ILE A 167 -4.19 -15.48 1.10
N GLY A 168 -4.46 -16.59 1.79
CA GLY A 168 -5.81 -17.07 2.03
C GLY A 168 -6.65 -16.04 2.78
N ARG A 169 -6.08 -15.42 3.82
CA ARG A 169 -6.75 -14.37 4.62
C ARG A 169 -6.99 -13.09 3.82
N ILE A 170 -6.02 -12.68 3.00
CA ILE A 170 -6.16 -11.51 2.12
C ILE A 170 -7.27 -11.75 1.10
N LYS A 171 -7.20 -12.87 0.36
CA LYS A 171 -8.21 -13.24 -0.63
C LYS A 171 -9.62 -13.32 -0.05
N TYR A 172 -9.76 -13.90 1.15
CA TYR A 172 -11.03 -13.96 1.87
C TYR A 172 -11.58 -12.57 2.17
N ASN A 173 -10.77 -11.65 2.72
CA ASN A 173 -11.23 -10.29 3.04
C ASN A 173 -11.59 -9.48 1.79
N MET A 174 -10.92 -9.72 0.67
CA MET A 174 -11.19 -9.06 -0.60
C MET A 174 -12.35 -9.68 -1.39
N GLY A 175 -12.79 -10.91 -1.06
CA GLY A 175 -13.80 -11.63 -1.83
C GLY A 175 -13.30 -12.13 -3.19
N ILE A 176 -12.02 -12.55 -3.27
CA ILE A 176 -11.35 -12.96 -4.53
C ILE A 176 -10.77 -14.39 -4.42
N LEU A 177 -11.50 -15.32 -3.78
CA LEU A 177 -10.99 -16.66 -3.47
C LEU A 177 -10.63 -17.50 -4.71
N GLU A 178 -11.25 -17.20 -5.85
CA GLU A 178 -11.03 -17.82 -7.15
C GLU A 178 -9.77 -17.32 -7.89
N TYR A 179 -9.17 -16.22 -7.44
CA TYR A 179 -7.98 -15.61 -8.04
C TYR A 179 -6.68 -16.08 -7.37
N SER A 180 -5.52 -15.83 -7.96
CA SER A 180 -4.25 -16.36 -7.43
C SER A 180 -3.84 -15.73 -6.09
N GLY A 181 -4.18 -14.46 -5.89
CA GLY A 181 -3.65 -13.61 -4.83
C GLY A 181 -2.22 -13.10 -5.10
N GLN A 182 -1.58 -13.51 -6.18
CA GLN A 182 -0.26 -13.00 -6.55
C GLN A 182 -0.39 -11.82 -7.49
N GLY A 183 0.34 -10.75 -7.20
CA GLY A 183 0.41 -9.58 -8.05
C GLY A 183 0.32 -8.28 -7.29
N TYR A 184 -0.37 -7.30 -7.88
CA TYR A 184 -0.34 -5.92 -7.43
C TYR A 184 -1.62 -5.55 -6.69
N TYR A 185 -1.48 -4.90 -5.54
CA TYR A 185 -2.58 -4.35 -4.77
C TYR A 185 -2.49 -2.84 -4.72
N LEU A 186 -3.57 -2.18 -5.09
CA LEU A 186 -3.70 -0.73 -5.05
C LEU A 186 -4.69 -0.37 -3.94
N ILE A 187 -4.14 0.15 -2.85
CA ILE A 187 -4.86 0.42 -1.61
C ILE A 187 -4.91 1.94 -1.39
N PRO A 188 -6.08 2.55 -1.15
CA PRO A 188 -6.16 3.97 -0.87
C PRO A 188 -5.44 4.29 0.44
N ILE A 189 -4.65 5.37 0.46
CA ILE A 189 -4.01 5.82 1.71
C ILE A 189 -5.04 6.33 2.73
N LYS A 190 -6.07 7.03 2.25
CA LYS A 190 -7.11 7.64 3.05
C LYS A 190 -8.49 7.28 2.51
N THR A 191 -9.41 7.06 3.42
CA THR A 191 -10.84 6.91 3.14
C THR A 191 -11.59 7.88 4.05
N ASN A 192 -12.49 8.72 3.50
CA ASN A 192 -13.26 9.70 4.29
C ASN A 192 -12.37 10.58 5.21
N MET A 193 -11.28 11.16 4.70
CA MET A 193 -10.21 11.90 5.46
C MET A 193 -9.32 11.09 6.37
N GLN A 194 -9.71 9.89 6.73
CA GLN A 194 -9.01 9.11 7.73
C GLN A 194 -8.01 8.18 7.06
N ILE A 195 -6.90 7.91 7.75
CA ILE A 195 -5.97 6.87 7.32
C ILE A 195 -6.77 5.57 7.17
N THR A 196 -6.55 4.90 6.03
CA THR A 196 -7.28 3.67 5.74
C THR A 196 -7.07 2.65 6.87
N PRO A 197 -8.16 2.12 7.46
CA PRO A 197 -8.06 1.20 8.59
C PRO A 197 -7.12 0.03 8.31
N GLY A 198 -6.18 -0.19 9.23
CA GLY A 198 -5.16 -1.23 9.14
C GLY A 198 -3.79 -0.76 8.62
N ILE A 199 -3.70 0.44 8.03
CA ILE A 199 -2.40 1.08 7.77
C ILE A 199 -1.83 1.60 9.08
N ARG A 200 -0.59 1.21 9.40
CA ARG A 200 0.14 1.73 10.56
C ARG A 200 0.93 2.98 10.17
N VAL A 201 0.93 3.98 11.03
CA VAL A 201 1.71 5.22 10.85
C VAL A 201 2.52 5.47 12.10
N GLU A 202 3.84 5.33 12.01
CA GLU A 202 4.76 5.47 13.14
C GLU A 202 6.11 5.99 12.66
N ASN A 203 6.78 6.83 13.46
CA ASN A 203 8.15 7.30 13.20
C ASN A 203 8.38 7.86 11.78
N GLY A 204 7.39 8.56 11.21
CA GLY A 204 7.50 9.10 9.84
C GLY A 204 7.39 8.06 8.72
N LYS A 205 6.94 6.85 9.04
CA LYS A 205 6.70 5.75 8.09
C LYS A 205 5.22 5.45 7.98
N ILE A 206 4.83 4.92 6.82
CA ILE A 206 3.53 4.30 6.57
C ILE A 206 3.80 2.83 6.29
N ILE A 207 3.18 1.95 7.06
CA ILE A 207 3.49 0.51 7.05
C ILE A 207 2.23 -0.27 6.70
N ILE A 208 2.32 -1.05 5.63
CA ILE A 208 1.34 -2.07 5.26
C ILE A 208 1.81 -3.41 5.78
N ASP A 209 1.01 -4.01 6.64
CA ASP A 209 1.24 -5.32 7.25
C ASP A 209 0.27 -6.34 6.64
N LEU A 210 0.79 -7.37 5.98
CA LEU A 210 -0.05 -8.39 5.34
C LEU A 210 -0.77 -9.30 6.35
N GLU A 211 -0.26 -9.42 7.58
CA GLU A 211 -0.97 -10.14 8.64
C GLU A 211 -2.28 -9.44 9.00
N ASN A 212 -2.30 -8.11 8.91
CA ASN A 212 -3.51 -7.31 9.02
C ASN A 212 -4.35 -7.34 7.72
N SER A 213 -4.72 -8.56 7.32
CA SER A 213 -5.51 -8.85 6.11
C SER A 213 -6.84 -8.08 6.00
N TYR A 214 -7.40 -7.55 7.10
CA TYR A 214 -8.59 -6.70 7.06
C TYR A 214 -8.37 -5.41 6.26
N LEU A 215 -7.14 -4.88 6.24
CA LEU A 215 -6.76 -3.73 5.41
C LEU A 215 -7.21 -3.90 3.96
N PHE A 216 -7.07 -5.11 3.44
CA PHE A 216 -7.34 -5.43 2.04
C PHE A 216 -8.82 -5.39 1.69
N LYS A 217 -9.76 -5.30 2.65
CA LYS A 217 -11.16 -4.92 2.35
C LYS A 217 -11.26 -3.56 1.67
N ASN A 218 -10.23 -2.72 1.82
CA ASN A 218 -10.20 -1.37 1.28
C ASN A 218 -9.57 -1.27 -0.11
N PHE A 219 -9.15 -2.38 -0.72
CA PHE A 219 -8.55 -2.35 -2.05
C PHE A 219 -9.46 -1.65 -3.08
N ILE A 220 -8.84 -0.94 -4.01
CA ILE A 220 -9.54 -0.34 -5.15
C ILE A 220 -9.28 -1.16 -6.41
N VAL A 221 -8.03 -1.56 -6.63
CA VAL A 221 -7.63 -2.44 -7.73
C VAL A 221 -6.71 -3.53 -7.20
N TYR A 222 -6.89 -4.72 -7.74
CA TYR A 222 -5.99 -5.85 -7.62
C TYR A 222 -5.69 -6.36 -9.02
N VAL A 223 -4.42 -6.54 -9.33
CA VAL A 223 -3.95 -7.09 -10.60
C VAL A 223 -3.35 -8.46 -10.32
N ASP A 224 -4.04 -9.50 -10.78
CA ASP A 224 -3.60 -10.88 -10.71
C ASP A 224 -2.59 -11.15 -11.84
N THR A 225 -1.32 -11.25 -11.48
CA THR A 225 -0.23 -11.45 -12.45
C THR A 225 -0.20 -12.88 -13.00
N ILE A 226 -0.73 -13.85 -12.26
CA ILE A 226 -0.75 -15.26 -12.69
C ILE A 226 -1.83 -15.48 -13.74
N ASN A 227 -3.02 -14.94 -13.50
CA ASN A 227 -4.17 -15.11 -14.39
C ASN A 227 -4.29 -13.97 -15.42
N ASN A 228 -3.42 -12.96 -15.35
CA ASN A 228 -3.48 -11.75 -16.17
C ASN A 228 -4.89 -11.11 -16.12
N LYS A 229 -5.42 -10.95 -14.91
CA LYS A 229 -6.76 -10.43 -14.63
C LYS A 229 -6.69 -9.17 -13.77
N ILE A 230 -7.61 -8.24 -14.01
CA ILE A 230 -7.78 -7.06 -13.19
C ILE A 230 -9.10 -7.18 -12.45
N ILE A 231 -9.05 -6.96 -11.15
CA ILE A 231 -10.20 -6.97 -10.26
C ILE A 231 -10.25 -5.61 -9.59
N TYR A 232 -11.41 -4.97 -9.59
CA TYR A 232 -11.58 -3.66 -8.98
C TYR A 232 -12.88 -3.61 -8.18
N ASN A 233 -12.88 -2.81 -7.13
CA ASN A 233 -14.05 -2.60 -6.30
C ASN A 233 -14.93 -1.52 -6.93
N LYS A 234 -16.02 -1.92 -7.60
CA LYS A 234 -16.97 -1.01 -8.29
C LYS A 234 -17.52 0.08 -7.38
N GLU A 235 -17.92 -0.28 -6.16
CA GLU A 235 -18.52 0.64 -5.19
C GLU A 235 -17.53 1.71 -4.72
N ARG A 236 -16.25 1.35 -4.60
CA ARG A 236 -15.20 2.25 -4.14
C ARG A 236 -14.58 3.05 -5.28
N LEU A 237 -14.51 2.47 -6.47
CA LEU A 237 -13.89 3.10 -7.63
C LEU A 237 -14.68 4.32 -8.10
N CYS A 238 -16.01 4.23 -8.15
CA CYS A 238 -16.89 5.25 -8.75
C CYS A 238 -17.65 6.10 -7.70
N ASN A 239 -17.12 6.23 -6.49
CA ASN A 239 -17.83 6.97 -5.43
C ASN A 239 -17.99 8.44 -5.83
N LYS A 240 -19.25 8.90 -5.93
CA LYS A 240 -19.67 10.12 -6.67
C LYS A 240 -19.12 11.44 -6.12
N ASN A 241 -18.56 11.44 -4.92
CA ASN A 241 -17.86 12.58 -4.36
C ASN A 241 -16.37 12.24 -4.28
N PRO A 242 -15.49 13.01 -4.94
CA PRO A 242 -14.08 13.01 -4.58
C PRO A 242 -14.04 13.28 -3.08
N ALA A 243 -13.49 12.34 -2.29
CA ALA A 243 -13.45 12.50 -0.84
C ALA A 243 -12.94 13.91 -0.54
N ILE A 244 -11.88 14.34 -1.23
CA ILE A 244 -11.25 15.66 -1.09
C ILE A 244 -12.22 16.85 -1.27
N LEU A 245 -13.21 16.79 -2.16
CA LEU A 245 -14.15 17.90 -2.40
C LEU A 245 -15.21 18.03 -1.29
N ASP A 246 -15.73 16.91 -0.81
CA ASP A 246 -16.65 16.88 0.35
C ASP A 246 -15.91 17.16 1.67
N ILE A 247 -14.59 16.97 1.68
CA ILE A 247 -13.68 17.31 2.77
C ILE A 247 -13.36 18.80 2.78
N MET A 248 -13.02 19.38 1.62
CA MET A 248 -12.73 20.80 1.49
C MET A 248 -13.96 21.68 1.75
N SER A 249 -15.18 21.14 1.60
CA SER A 249 -16.42 21.82 1.98
C SER A 249 -16.78 21.66 3.47
N LYS A 250 -16.22 20.67 4.18
CA LYS A 250 -16.50 20.37 5.60
C LYS A 250 -15.37 20.74 6.57
N ILE A 251 -14.18 21.05 6.08
CA ILE A 251 -13.08 21.55 6.91
C ILE A 251 -13.42 22.98 7.33
N ASP A 252 -13.58 23.19 8.64
CA ASP A 252 -13.62 24.51 9.25
C ASP A 252 -12.42 25.33 8.77
N ASP A 253 -12.65 26.55 8.30
CA ASP A 253 -11.68 27.42 7.65
C ASP A 253 -10.42 27.70 8.49
N ASN A 254 -10.50 27.38 9.78
CA ASN A 254 -9.45 27.56 10.77
C ASN A 254 -8.68 26.30 11.13
N THR A 255 -8.91 25.15 10.48
CA THR A 255 -8.24 23.88 10.80
C THR A 255 -7.33 23.39 9.68
N CYS A 256 -6.10 22.98 10.02
CA CYS A 256 -5.10 22.50 9.08
C CYS A 256 -5.45 21.08 8.61
N PRO A 257 -5.60 20.85 7.30
CA PRO A 257 -5.94 19.53 6.77
C PRO A 257 -4.78 18.52 6.83
N TRP A 258 -3.54 18.97 7.04
CA TRP A 258 -2.37 18.08 7.07
C TRP A 258 -2.09 17.50 8.46
N CYS A 259 -2.43 18.21 9.53
CA CYS A 259 -2.11 17.77 10.89
C CYS A 259 -3.21 18.02 11.93
N GLY A 260 -4.34 18.62 11.53
CA GLY A 260 -5.45 18.94 12.44
C GLY A 260 -5.20 20.15 13.36
N ALA A 261 -4.00 20.75 13.36
CA ALA A 261 -3.72 21.95 14.14
C ALA A 261 -4.43 23.19 13.58
N LYS A 262 -4.58 24.26 14.38
CA LYS A 262 -5.23 25.49 13.90
C LYS A 262 -4.40 26.19 12.81
N LEU A 263 -5.08 26.86 11.90
CA LEU A 263 -4.50 27.82 10.97
C LEU A 263 -4.43 29.19 11.61
N ARG A 264 -3.37 29.94 11.31
CA ARG A 264 -3.16 31.33 11.72
C ARG A 264 -2.90 32.20 10.52
N VAL A 265 -3.33 33.46 10.55
CA VAL A 265 -3.00 34.44 9.51
C VAL A 265 -1.53 34.84 9.66
N VAL A 266 -0.78 34.75 8.56
CA VAL A 266 0.60 35.18 8.43
C VAL A 266 0.64 36.31 7.42
N LYS A 267 1.07 37.49 7.88
CA LYS A 267 1.22 38.68 7.04
C LYS A 267 2.64 38.76 6.51
N THR A 268 2.78 39.01 5.21
CA THR A 268 4.07 39.21 4.54
C THR A 268 4.03 40.46 3.67
N ARG A 269 5.20 40.91 3.19
CA ARG A 269 5.28 42.01 2.21
C ARG A 269 4.47 41.74 0.93
N LYS A 270 4.20 40.48 0.59
CA LYS A 270 3.45 40.05 -0.60
C LYS A 270 1.96 39.77 -0.33
N GLY A 271 1.47 40.05 0.88
CA GLY A 271 0.09 39.82 1.30
C GLY A 271 -0.02 38.83 2.46
N GLU A 272 -1.26 38.41 2.71
CA GLU A 272 -1.62 37.56 3.85
C GLU A 272 -1.98 36.15 3.40
N PHE A 273 -1.64 35.15 4.23
CA PHE A 273 -2.04 33.76 4.02
C PHE A 273 -2.32 33.06 5.36
N LEU A 274 -3.08 31.98 5.35
CA LEU A 274 -3.28 31.10 6.49
C LEU A 274 -2.15 30.06 6.55
N GLY A 275 -1.31 30.10 7.59
CA GLY A 275 -0.26 29.11 7.85
C GLY A 275 -0.61 28.19 9.02
N CYS A 276 -0.10 26.96 9.02
CA CYS A 276 -0.27 26.07 10.17
C CYS A 276 0.44 26.62 11.42
N THR A 277 -0.24 26.53 12.56
CA THR A 277 0.36 26.87 13.87
C THR A 277 1.51 25.95 14.27
N ASN A 278 1.55 24.73 13.71
CA ASN A 278 2.58 23.73 14.01
C ASN A 278 3.87 23.90 13.17
N TYR A 279 4.08 25.05 12.53
CA TYR A 279 5.35 25.38 11.88
C TYR A 279 6.49 25.45 12.93
N PRO A 280 7.68 24.87 12.67
CA PRO A 280 8.18 24.37 11.39
C PRO A 280 7.81 22.92 11.04
N ASN A 281 7.21 22.17 11.97
CA ASN A 281 6.88 20.74 11.80
C ASN A 281 5.72 20.49 10.81
N CYS A 282 4.91 21.51 10.51
CA CYS A 282 3.87 21.48 9.48
C CYS A 282 3.94 22.75 8.61
N LEU A 283 4.20 22.56 7.31
CA LEU A 283 4.40 23.65 6.34
C LEU A 283 3.14 24.04 5.56
N TYR A 284 1.96 23.61 6.03
CA TYR A 284 0.70 23.90 5.33
C TYR A 284 0.46 25.42 5.27
N ARG A 285 0.10 25.89 4.07
CA ARG A 285 -0.35 27.26 3.82
C ARG A 285 -1.53 27.28 2.87
N ARG A 286 -2.47 28.18 3.10
CA ARG A 286 -3.66 28.43 2.27
C ARG A 286 -3.82 29.92 2.07
N PHE A 287 -3.99 30.38 0.84
CA PHE A 287 -4.33 31.78 0.59
C PHE A 287 -5.85 31.96 0.77
N PRO A 288 -6.30 33.03 1.45
CA PRO A 288 -7.73 33.33 1.51
C PRO A 288 -8.29 33.47 0.10
N LYS A 289 -9.47 32.89 -0.15
CA LYS A 289 -10.18 33.08 -1.42
C LYS A 289 -10.53 34.58 -1.54
N LYS A 290 -10.15 35.20 -2.65
CA LYS A 290 -10.63 36.54 -3.02
C LYS A 290 -12.09 36.47 -3.43
#